data_AF-A0A9X3B666-F1
#
_entry.id   AF-A0A9X3B666-F1
#
_cell.length_a   1.000
_cell.length_b   1.000
_cell.length_c   1.000
_cell.angle_alpha   90.00
_cell.angle_beta   90.00
_cell.angle_gamma   90.00
#
_symmetry.space_group_name_H-M   'P 1'
#
loop_
_entity.id
_entity.type
_entity.pdbx_description
1 polymer ?
#
loop_
_entity_poly.entity_id
_entity_poly.type
_entity_poly.pdbx_seq_one_letter_code
_entity_poly.pdbx_strand_id
1 'polypeptide(L)' 'MDIDQFKQLTLEQKLSELKFNGNLLGPYERNSEQGNKVPGDIYELHDFWVYLSEDEKTVIPSRRNPLQVS' A
#
# COMPACT_ATOMS: atom_id res chain seq x y z
N MET A 1 -3.73 0.92 -14.26
CA MET A 1 -4.90 1.32 -13.45
C MET A 1 -4.57 2.62 -12.74
N ASP A 2 -5.53 3.54 -12.56
CA ASP A 2 -5.32 4.73 -11.71
C ASP A 2 -5.69 4.47 -10.24
N ILE A 3 -5.23 5.34 -9.35
CA ILE A 3 -5.47 5.19 -7.91
C ILE A 3 -6.96 5.25 -7.54
N ASP A 4 -7.78 5.97 -8.30
CA ASP A 4 -9.21 6.13 -7.99
C ASP A 4 -10.00 4.88 -8.39
N GLN A 5 -9.63 4.22 -9.48
CA GLN A 5 -10.08 2.87 -9.84
C GLN A 5 -9.65 1.85 -8.78
N PHE A 6 -8.39 1.90 -8.34
CA PHE A 6 -7.87 0.97 -7.33
C PHE A 6 -8.65 1.06 -6.01
N LYS A 7 -9.05 2.27 -5.59
CA LYS A 7 -9.86 2.45 -4.37
C LYS A 7 -11.20 1.74 -4.41
N GLN A 8 -11.81 1.62 -5.59
CA GLN A 8 -13.11 0.98 -5.80
C GLN A 8 -13.05 -0.56 -5.73
N LEU A 9 -11.87 -1.14 -5.83
CA LEU A 9 -11.67 -2.59 -5.74
C LEU A 9 -11.94 -3.14 -4.34
N THR A 10 -12.37 -4.40 -4.29
CA THR A 10 -12.43 -5.16 -3.04
C THR A 10 -11.03 -5.45 -2.50
N LEU A 11 -10.93 -5.84 -1.23
CA LEU A 11 -9.64 -6.21 -0.64
C LEU A 11 -8.95 -7.33 -1.43
N GLU A 12 -9.68 -8.39 -1.77
CA GLU A 12 -9.13 -9.51 -2.56
C GLU A 12 -8.62 -9.07 -3.93
N GLN A 13 -9.34 -8.17 -4.60
CA GLN A 13 -8.91 -7.60 -5.89
C GLN A 13 -7.65 -6.75 -5.72
N LYS A 14 -7.57 -5.94 -4.66
CA LYS A 14 -6.36 -5.14 -4.35
C LYS A 14 -5.16 -6.04 -4.10
N LEU A 15 -5.32 -7.11 -3.31
CA LEU A 15 -4.25 -8.07 -3.05
C LEU A 15 -3.81 -8.79 -4.33
N SER A 16 -4.76 -9.16 -5.20
CA SER A 16 -4.45 -9.72 -6.51
C SER A 16 -3.65 -8.74 -7.37
N GLU A 17 -4.05 -7.48 -7.45
CA GLU A 17 -3.32 -6.45 -8.20
C GLU A 17 -1.90 -6.26 -7.66
N LEU A 18 -1.70 -6.21 -6.35
CA LEU A 18 -0.36 -6.10 -5.75
C LEU A 18 0.50 -7.32 -6.04
N LYS A 19 -0.09 -8.52 -6.06
CA LYS A 19 0.62 -9.77 -6.33
C LYS A 19 1.08 -9.90 -7.79
N PHE A 20 0.28 -9.43 -8.74
CA PHE A 20 0.59 -9.59 -10.17
C PHE A 20 1.25 -8.36 -10.80
N ASN A 21 0.87 -7.16 -10.37
CA ASN A 21 1.29 -5.89 -10.95
C ASN A 21 2.11 -5.03 -9.98
N GLY A 22 2.12 -5.35 -8.68
CA GLY A 22 2.86 -4.59 -7.67
C GLY A 22 4.34 -4.91 -7.66
N ASN A 23 5.16 -3.87 -7.56
CA ASN A 23 6.59 -3.96 -7.33
C ASN A 23 6.89 -3.69 -5.85
N LEU A 24 7.37 -4.69 -5.11
CA LEU A 24 7.71 -4.52 -3.70
C LEU A 24 8.93 -3.61 -3.57
N LEU A 25 8.77 -2.45 -2.95
CA LEU A 25 9.87 -1.53 -2.67
C LEU A 25 10.56 -1.86 -1.35
N GLY A 26 9.83 -2.45 -0.39
CA GLY A 26 10.38 -2.93 0.87
C GLY A 26 9.45 -2.75 2.07
N PRO A 27 9.94 -3.09 3.28
CA PRO A 27 9.18 -2.95 4.51
C PRO A 27 8.95 -1.47 4.85
N TYR A 28 7.77 -1.18 5.38
CA TYR A 28 7.34 0.15 5.78
C TYR A 28 6.55 0.11 7.09
N GLU A 29 6.85 1.03 8.00
CA GLU A 29 6.08 1.19 9.24
C GLU A 29 5.20 2.44 9.15
N ARG A 30 3.89 2.26 9.33
CA ARG A 30 2.96 3.39 9.43
C ARG A 30 2.61 3.66 10.89
N ASN A 31 2.61 4.93 11.29
CA ASN A 31 2.01 5.32 12.57
C ASN A 31 0.48 5.21 12.47
N SER A 32 -0.11 4.36 13.30
CA SER A 32 -1.56 4.34 13.53
C SER A 32 -2.02 5.62 14.26
N GLU A 33 -3.32 5.88 14.22
CA GLU A 33 -3.94 6.99 14.96
C GLU A 33 -3.74 6.88 16.48
N GLN A 34 -3.48 5.68 16.99
CA GLN A 34 -3.20 5.41 18.40
C GLN A 34 -1.72 5.60 18.76
N GLY A 35 -0.88 6.04 17.82
CA GLY A 35 0.57 6.21 18.03
C GLY A 35 1.37 4.91 17.97
N ASN A 36 0.72 3.76 17.74
CA ASN A 36 1.40 2.49 17.53
C ASN A 36 1.92 2.40 16.10
N LYS A 37 3.12 1.86 15.93
CA LYS A 37 3.68 1.52 14.62
C LYS A 37 3.03 0.24 14.12
N VAL A 38 2.44 0.31 12.94
CA VAL A 38 1.89 -0.84 12.23
C VAL A 38 2.91 -1.24 11.17
N PRO A 39 3.47 -2.46 11.25
CA PRO A 39 4.36 -2.98 10.22
C PRO A 39 3.57 -3.37 8.98
N GLY A 40 4.23 -3.24 7.85
CA GLY A 40 3.71 -3.64 6.55
C GLY A 40 4.78 -3.47 5.48
N ASP A 41 4.33 -3.52 4.24
CA ASP A 41 5.15 -3.40 3.05
C ASP A 41 4.61 -2.28 2.17
N ILE A 42 5.52 -1.62 1.44
CA ILE A 42 5.16 -0.66 0.42
C ILE A 42 5.43 -1.22 -0.97
N TYR A 43 4.40 -1.17 -1.79
CA TYR A 43 4.42 -1.57 -3.18
C TYR A 43 4.30 -0.34 -4.06
N GLU A 44 5.01 -0.33 -5.17
CA GLU A 44 4.76 0.55 -6.30
C GLU A 44 3.80 -0.15 -7.25
N LEU A 45 2.70 0.51 -7.59
CA LEU A 45 1.68 -0.01 -8.48
C LEU A 45 1.36 1.06 -9.52
N HIS A 46 1.82 0.84 -10.75
CA HIS A 46 1.73 1.83 -11.83
C HIS A 46 2.32 3.19 -11.40
N ASP A 47 1.49 4.24 -11.31
CA ASP A 47 1.91 5.62 -10.99
C ASP A 47 1.62 6.01 -9.53
N PHE A 48 1.40 5.04 -8.64
CA PHE A 48 1.12 5.28 -7.23
C PHE A 48 1.73 4.21 -6.33
N TRP A 49 1.70 4.47 -5.03
CA TRP A 49 2.23 3.58 -4.00
C TRP A 49 1.09 2.99 -3.20
N VAL A 50 1.28 1.77 -2.71
CA VAL A 50 0.30 1.06 -1.90
C VAL A 50 0.99 0.49 -0.68
N TYR A 51 0.52 0.90 0.49
CA TYR A 51 0.86 0.26 1.74
C TYR A 51 -0.06 -0.93 1.96
N LEU A 52 0.52 -2.08 2.28
CA LEU A 52 -0.15 -3.29 2.71
C LEU A 52 0.34 -3.64 4.11
N SER A 53 -0.55 -3.73 5.08
CA SER A 53 -0.17 -4.20 6.42
C SER A 53 0.25 -5.66 6.39
N GLU A 54 1.11 -6.06 7.33
CA GLU A 54 1.59 -7.45 7.44
C GLU A 54 0.45 -8.47 7.65
N ASP A 55 -0.66 -8.03 8.27
CA ASP A 55 -1.86 -8.86 8.44
C ASP A 55 -2.77 -8.90 7.21
N GLU A 56 -2.37 -8.26 6.11
CA GLU A 56 -3.07 -8.12 4.83
C GLU A 56 -4.49 -7.53 4.91
N LYS A 57 -4.89 -6.96 6.05
CA LYS A 57 -6.23 -6.40 6.25
C LYS A 57 -6.33 -4.94 5.82
N THR A 58 -5.20 -4.24 5.80
CA THR A 58 -5.17 -2.80 5.57
C THR A 58 -4.39 -2.51 4.29
N VAL A 59 -5.11 -1.97 3.29
CA VAL A 59 -4.53 -1.52 2.03
C VAL A 59 -4.76 -0.03 1.88
N ILE A 60 -3.67 0.75 1.83
CA ILE A 60 -3.72 2.21 1.74
C ILE A 60 -2.98 2.66 0.50
N PRO A 61 -3.70 3.08 -0.56
CA PRO A 61 -3.08 3.67 -1.72
C PRO A 61 -2.70 5.15 -1.46
N SER A 62 -1.57 5.58 -2.02
CA SER A 62 -1.01 6.92 -1.89
C SER A 62 -0.45 7.41 -3.24
N ARG A 63 -0.73 8.67 -3.59
CA ARG A 63 -0.09 9.35 -4.74
C ARG A 63 1.30 9.89 -4.41
N ARG A 64 1.69 9.91 -3.14
CA ARG A 64 3.01 10.39 -2.70
C ARG A 64 3.85 9.20 -2.29
N ASN A 65 5.11 9.19 -2.72
CA ASN A 65 6.07 8.19 -2.32
C ASN A 65 6.31 8.28 -0.80
N PRO A 66 5.89 7.28 -0.01
CA PRO A 66 6.05 7.33 1.44
C PRO A 66 7.48 7.01 1.88
N LEU A 67 8.36 6.55 0.98
CA LEU A 67 9.78 6.35 1.27
C LEU A 67 10.62 7.63 1.14
N GLN A 68 10.06 8.70 0.57
CA GLN A 68 10.78 9.96 0.35
C GLN A 68 10.68 10.96 1.52
N VAL A 69 10.23 10.54 2.70
CA VAL A 69 10.39 11.36 3.91
C VAL A 69 11.85 11.29 4.39
N SER A 70 12.69 12.07 3.71
CA SER A 70 14.05 12.43 4.12
C SER A 70 14.04 13.62 5.08
#